data_AF-A0A846E303-F1
#
_entry.id   AF-A0A846E303-F1
#
_cell.length_a   1.000
_cell.length_b   1.000
_cell.length_c   1.000
_cell.angle_alpha   90.00
_cell.angle_beta   90.00
_cell.angle_gamma   90.00
#
_symmetry.space_group_name_H-M   'P 1'
#
loop_
_entity.id
_entity.type
_entity.pdbx_description
1 polymer ?
#
loop_
_entity_poly.entity_id
_entity_poly.type
_entity_poly.pdbx_seq_one_letter_code
_entity_poly.pdbx_strand_id
1 'polypeptide(L)'
;MDKLKQANSRLKSAKVGCSLMARGDRLYLRATLPPKPGNSSKGWHQQTISTGIHANPGGIKEAEKLAKLVGAQLDCNQFEWENYLRHQPRAKPQLIRDWVEIFERDYWQRRLKTPESETTWRTDYHNVFKRLPLDEPLTLGVLEDAITAIPPDTRQGRRFCIALSLLAKLAGLDPNFKGLKGKYSINKAVQRTLPTDEMIETTFNRLPPGHWQWTFGMMAAYGLRNHEIFFLDFSEFPGVYVVRGKTKNRIVYPLYPEWAESWCLDKVQIPPCTGRNNADLGNRVIQPIDNRSHCPSMAQVIRRKRNV
;
A
#
# COMPACT_ATOMS: atom_id res chain seq x y z
N MET A 1 25.76 -1.57 -54.15
CA MET A 1 27.03 -1.53 -53.39
C MET A 1 27.84 -0.25 -53.60
N ASP A 2 27.81 0.36 -54.78
CA ASP A 2 28.65 1.54 -55.09
C ASP A 2 28.38 2.76 -54.19
N LYS A 3 27.11 3.11 -53.94
CA LYS A 3 26.73 4.23 -53.07
C LYS A 3 27.22 4.10 -51.61
N LEU A 4 27.31 2.87 -51.09
CA LEU A 4 27.83 2.61 -49.74
C LEU A 4 29.35 2.84 -49.68
N LYS A 5 30.08 2.40 -50.71
CA LYS A 5 31.51 2.66 -50.85
C LYS A 5 31.78 4.15 -50.92
N GLN A 6 31.02 4.88 -51.74
CA GLN A 6 31.13 6.34 -51.85
C GLN A 6 30.84 7.05 -50.51
N ALA A 7 29.85 6.60 -49.74
CA ALA A 7 29.57 7.14 -48.41
C ALA A 7 30.73 6.90 -47.43
N ASN A 8 31.30 5.70 -47.42
CA ASN A 8 32.49 5.39 -46.61
C ASN A 8 33.72 6.19 -47.05
N SER A 9 33.90 6.43 -48.36
CA SER A 9 34.96 7.32 -48.85
C SER A 9 34.78 8.74 -48.34
N ARG A 10 33.54 9.29 -48.36
CA ARG A 10 33.25 10.62 -47.79
C ARG A 10 33.52 10.70 -46.29
N LEU A 11 33.10 9.70 -45.52
CA LEU A 11 33.37 9.63 -44.07
C LEU A 11 34.87 9.58 -43.78
N LYS A 12 35.63 8.80 -44.57
CA LYS A 12 37.08 8.70 -44.46
C LYS A 12 37.77 10.04 -44.80
N SER A 13 37.36 10.69 -45.88
CA SER A 13 37.88 12.02 -46.26
C SER A 13 37.59 13.08 -45.20
N ALA A 14 36.45 12.99 -44.52
CA ALA A 14 36.07 13.86 -43.41
C ALA A 14 36.69 13.46 -42.06
N LYS A 15 37.59 12.45 -42.02
CA LYS A 15 38.24 11.93 -40.81
C LYS A 15 37.28 11.49 -39.70
N VAL A 16 36.07 11.07 -40.06
CA VAL A 16 35.08 10.58 -39.10
C VAL A 16 35.49 9.21 -38.60
N GLY A 17 35.57 9.00 -37.28
CA GLY A 17 35.92 7.73 -36.63
C GLY A 17 34.91 6.59 -36.80
N CYS A 18 33.97 6.71 -37.73
CA CYS A 18 32.86 5.78 -37.97
C CYS A 18 32.78 5.37 -39.44
N SER A 19 32.41 4.11 -39.68
CA SER A 19 32.17 3.55 -41.02
C SER A 19 30.81 2.87 -41.11
N LEU A 20 30.21 2.87 -42.30
CA LEU A 20 28.97 2.17 -42.59
C LEU A 20 29.24 0.72 -43.01
N MET A 21 28.42 -0.20 -42.50
CA MET A 21 28.42 -1.61 -42.89
C MET A 21 27.00 -2.06 -43.21
N ALA A 22 26.82 -2.83 -44.27
CA ALA A 22 25.54 -3.49 -44.56
C ALA A 22 25.58 -4.94 -44.05
N ARG A 23 24.54 -5.37 -43.34
CA ARG A 23 24.26 -6.80 -43.08
C ARG A 23 22.81 -7.07 -43.46
N GLY A 24 22.61 -7.92 -44.45
CA GLY A 24 21.28 -8.17 -45.02
C GLY A 24 20.66 -6.88 -45.57
N ASP A 25 19.43 -6.58 -45.15
CA ASP A 25 18.65 -5.41 -45.54
C ASP A 25 18.90 -4.18 -44.64
N ARG A 26 19.86 -4.23 -43.70
CA ARG A 26 20.09 -3.18 -42.69
C ARG A 26 21.50 -2.60 -42.71
N LEU A 27 21.60 -1.34 -42.31
CA LEU A 27 22.84 -0.60 -42.13
C LEU A 27 23.26 -0.55 -40.65
N TYR A 28 24.57 -0.63 -40.43
CA TYR A 28 25.21 -0.59 -39.13
C TYR A 28 26.35 0.43 -39.17
N LEU A 29 26.63 1.06 -38.03
CA LEU A 29 27.84 1.85 -37.85
C LEU A 29 28.91 0.97 -37.21
N ARG A 30 30.14 1.03 -37.69
CA ARG A 30 31.31 0.35 -37.11
C ARG A 30 32.32 1.41 -36.70
N ALA A 31 32.65 1.44 -35.42
CA ALA A 31 33.55 2.41 -34.80
C ALA A 31 34.29 1.78 -33.61
N THR A 32 35.37 2.41 -33.14
CA THR A 32 35.99 2.06 -31.87
C THR A 32 35.23 2.77 -30.77
N LEU A 33 34.56 2.00 -29.90
CA LEU A 33 33.61 2.51 -28.90
C LEU A 33 34.05 2.06 -27.49
N PRO A 34 33.66 2.81 -26.44
CA PRO A 34 33.85 2.37 -25.06
C PRO A 34 33.11 1.06 -24.79
N PRO A 35 33.47 0.32 -23.71
CA PRO A 35 32.77 -0.90 -23.32
C PRO A 35 31.26 -0.70 -23.25
N LYS A 36 30.51 -1.63 -23.87
CA LYS A 36 29.06 -1.62 -23.82
C LYS A 36 28.57 -1.96 -22.40
N PRO A 37 27.59 -1.21 -21.84
CA PRO A 37 27.01 -1.54 -20.54
C PRO A 37 26.51 -3.00 -20.49
N GLY A 38 26.89 -3.74 -19.45
CA GLY A 38 26.50 -5.14 -19.26
C GLY A 38 27.34 -6.17 -20.02
N ASN A 39 28.36 -5.77 -20.78
CA ASN A 39 29.32 -6.68 -21.41
C ASN A 39 30.66 -6.68 -20.64
N SER A 40 31.34 -7.82 -20.60
CA SER A 40 32.59 -8.05 -19.84
C SER A 40 33.87 -7.61 -20.59
N SER A 41 33.74 -6.97 -21.75
CA SER A 41 34.87 -6.46 -22.52
C SER A 41 35.61 -5.34 -21.77
N LYS A 42 36.91 -5.53 -21.54
CA LYS A 42 37.77 -4.54 -20.89
C LYS A 42 38.35 -3.60 -21.94
N GLY A 43 37.91 -2.35 -21.92
CA GLY A 43 38.49 -1.26 -22.73
C GLY A 43 37.81 -0.98 -24.07
N TRP A 44 38.29 0.10 -24.71
CA TRP A 44 37.82 0.54 -26.02
C TRP A 44 38.15 -0.49 -27.08
N HIS A 45 37.17 -0.85 -27.89
CA HIS A 45 37.37 -1.81 -28.97
C HIS A 45 36.38 -1.55 -30.09
N GLN A 46 36.65 -2.15 -31.24
CA GLN A 46 35.80 -1.98 -32.40
C GLN A 46 34.47 -2.70 -32.20
N GLN A 47 33.38 -1.94 -32.27
CA GLN A 47 32.03 -2.41 -32.05
C GLN A 47 31.10 -1.90 -33.14
N THR A 48 29.91 -2.49 -33.21
CA THR A 48 28.89 -2.12 -34.19
C THR A 48 27.62 -1.60 -33.51
N ILE A 49 27.12 -0.46 -33.98
CA ILE A 49 25.84 0.11 -33.60
C ILE A 49 24.80 -0.23 -34.67
N SER A 50 23.68 -0.79 -34.24
CA SER A 50 22.52 -1.02 -35.13
C SER A 50 21.80 0.30 -35.37
N THR A 51 21.72 0.75 -36.62
CA THR A 51 21.00 2.00 -36.95
C THR A 51 19.48 1.81 -37.06
N GLY A 52 19.03 0.58 -37.32
CA GLY A 52 17.64 0.31 -37.69
C GLY A 52 17.27 0.76 -39.12
N ILE A 53 18.19 1.37 -39.87
CA ILE A 53 17.95 1.92 -41.21
C ILE A 53 18.11 0.83 -42.27
N HIS A 54 17.24 0.86 -43.30
CA HIS A 54 17.31 -0.06 -44.43
C HIS A 54 18.49 0.26 -45.37
N ALA A 55 19.08 -0.77 -45.96
CA ALA A 55 20.20 -0.69 -46.90
C ALA A 55 19.76 -0.25 -48.31
N ASN A 56 19.07 0.89 -48.40
CA ASN A 56 18.64 1.52 -49.65
C ASN A 56 19.30 2.92 -49.82
N PRO A 57 19.20 3.57 -51.00
CA PRO A 57 19.89 4.84 -51.25
C PRO A 57 19.53 5.98 -50.29
N GLY A 58 18.29 6.05 -49.82
CA GLY A 58 17.85 7.03 -48.82
C GLY A 58 18.47 6.73 -47.45
N GLY A 59 18.39 5.47 -47.03
CA GLY A 59 18.96 4.99 -45.78
C GLY A 59 20.48 5.15 -45.70
N ILE A 60 21.21 5.02 -46.82
CA ILE A 60 22.65 5.30 -46.84
C ILE A 60 22.95 6.76 -46.51
N LYS A 61 22.15 7.72 -47.04
CA LYS A 61 22.33 9.15 -46.73
C LYS A 61 22.04 9.44 -45.26
N GLU A 62 21.00 8.84 -44.69
CA GLU A 62 20.65 9.00 -43.28
C GLU A 62 21.68 8.37 -42.36
N ALA A 63 22.13 7.15 -42.66
CA ALA A 63 23.18 6.48 -41.91
C ALA A 63 24.51 7.26 -41.96
N GLU A 64 24.83 7.91 -43.09
CA GLU A 64 26.00 8.79 -43.20
C GLU A 64 25.92 10.01 -42.27
N LYS A 65 24.72 10.61 -42.10
CA LYS A 65 24.51 11.69 -41.11
C LYS A 65 24.70 11.19 -39.68
N LEU A 66 24.14 10.03 -39.35
CA LEU A 66 24.32 9.40 -38.04
C LEU A 66 25.80 9.07 -37.76
N ALA A 67 26.54 8.59 -38.76
CA ALA A 67 27.96 8.31 -38.63
C ALA A 67 28.77 9.57 -38.27
N LYS A 68 28.45 10.72 -38.89
CA LYS A 68 29.07 12.01 -38.56
C LYS A 68 28.73 12.46 -37.14
N LEU A 69 27.48 12.29 -36.71
CA LEU A 69 27.04 12.63 -35.35
C LEU A 69 27.75 11.78 -34.29
N VAL A 70 27.81 10.46 -34.49
CA VAL A 70 28.54 9.55 -33.58
C VAL A 70 30.03 9.90 -33.56
N GLY A 71 30.62 10.19 -34.73
CA GLY A 71 32.01 10.63 -34.81
C GLY A 71 32.28 11.88 -33.98
N ALA A 72 31.45 12.92 -34.13
CA ALA A 72 31.57 14.14 -33.34
C ALA A 72 31.42 13.89 -31.83
N GLN A 73 30.49 13.01 -31.43
CA GLN A 73 30.33 12.64 -30.01
C GLN A 73 31.56 11.92 -29.45
N LEU A 74 32.20 11.05 -30.25
CA LEU A 74 33.44 10.39 -29.85
C LEU A 74 34.58 11.40 -29.73
N ASP A 75 34.72 12.32 -30.68
CA ASP A 75 35.75 13.37 -30.65
C ASP A 75 35.57 14.31 -29.44
N CYS A 76 34.32 14.56 -29.03
CA CYS A 76 34.00 15.39 -27.86
C CYS A 76 33.93 14.61 -26.53
N ASN A 77 34.23 13.31 -26.49
CA ASN A 77 34.04 12.44 -25.31
C ASN A 77 32.62 12.48 -24.72
N GLN A 78 31.60 12.68 -25.57
CA GLN A 78 30.18 12.76 -25.21
C GLN A 78 29.38 11.53 -25.69
N PHE A 79 30.07 10.48 -26.12
CA PHE A 79 29.39 9.28 -26.59
C PHE A 79 28.78 8.49 -25.41
N GLU A 80 27.47 8.27 -25.48
CA GLU A 80 26.72 7.47 -24.51
C GLU A 80 26.00 6.32 -25.22
N TRP A 81 26.22 5.08 -24.76
CA TRP A 81 25.60 3.89 -25.34
C TRP A 81 24.07 3.92 -25.28
N GLU A 82 23.50 4.50 -24.24
CA GLU A 82 22.05 4.52 -23.97
C GLU A 82 21.27 5.06 -25.18
N ASN A 83 21.77 6.13 -25.82
CA ASN A 83 21.16 6.74 -27.02
C ASN A 83 21.05 5.80 -28.23
N TYR A 84 21.80 4.69 -28.25
CA TYR A 84 21.93 3.78 -29.38
C TYR A 84 21.55 2.33 -29.07
N LEU A 85 21.29 2.02 -27.81
CA LEU A 85 20.65 0.77 -27.44
C LEU A 85 19.20 0.84 -27.91
N ARG A 86 18.69 -0.20 -28.57
CA ARG A 86 17.24 -0.36 -28.75
C ARG A 86 16.63 -0.46 -27.37
N HIS A 87 16.23 0.68 -26.81
CA HIS A 87 15.32 0.69 -25.69
C HIS A 87 14.05 0.04 -26.21
N GLN A 88 13.57 -0.97 -25.49
CA GLN A 88 12.13 -1.19 -25.47
C GLN A 88 11.50 0.19 -25.28
N PRO A 89 10.50 0.60 -26.08
CA PRO A 89 9.93 1.94 -25.99
C PRO A 89 9.71 2.23 -24.52
N ARG A 90 10.37 3.29 -24.00
CA ARG A 90 10.27 3.68 -22.60
C ARG A 90 8.78 3.86 -22.37
N ALA A 91 8.14 2.86 -21.74
CA ALA A 91 6.74 2.97 -21.39
C ALA A 91 6.65 4.30 -20.65
N LYS A 92 5.69 5.16 -21.04
CA LYS A 92 5.47 6.43 -20.33
C LYS A 92 5.57 6.12 -18.84
N PRO A 93 6.40 6.84 -18.07
CA PRO A 93 6.54 6.55 -16.64
C PRO A 93 5.14 6.54 -16.06
N GLN A 94 4.71 5.37 -15.57
CA GLN A 94 3.37 5.23 -15.02
C GLN A 94 3.26 6.18 -13.84
N LEU A 95 2.23 7.02 -13.92
CA LEU A 95 1.97 8.01 -12.90
C LEU A 95 1.54 7.29 -11.62
N ILE A 96 1.65 7.97 -10.48
CA ILE A 96 1.19 7.43 -9.21
C ILE A 96 -0.29 7.04 -9.29
N ARG A 97 -1.13 7.81 -9.98
CA ARG A 97 -2.54 7.45 -10.23
C ARG A 97 -2.70 6.07 -10.87
N ASP A 98 -1.88 5.73 -11.87
CA ASP A 98 -1.97 4.46 -12.58
C ASP A 98 -1.66 3.29 -11.63
N TRP A 99 -0.63 3.46 -10.79
CA TRP A 99 -0.26 2.47 -9.78
C TRP A 99 -1.33 2.29 -8.70
N VAL A 100 -1.98 3.39 -8.29
CA VAL A 100 -3.09 3.33 -7.32
C VAL A 100 -4.28 2.56 -7.89
N GLU A 101 -4.62 2.77 -9.16
CA GLU A 101 -5.68 2.01 -9.84
C GLU A 101 -5.34 0.52 -9.97
N ILE A 102 -4.09 0.19 -10.34
CA ILE A 102 -3.62 -1.20 -10.40
C ILE A 102 -3.71 -1.83 -9.00
N PHE A 103 -3.30 -1.10 -7.96
CA PHE A 103 -3.36 -1.57 -6.58
C PHE A 103 -4.80 -1.81 -6.13
N GLU A 104 -5.72 -0.90 -6.43
CA GLU A 104 -7.13 -1.05 -6.11
C GLU A 104 -7.73 -2.28 -6.78
N ARG A 105 -7.45 -2.46 -8.07
CA ARG A 105 -7.90 -3.64 -8.81
C ARG A 105 -7.38 -4.94 -8.20
N ASP A 106 -6.08 -5.00 -7.88
CA ASP A 106 -5.48 -6.16 -7.22
C ASP A 106 -6.11 -6.42 -5.83
N TYR A 107 -6.37 -5.36 -5.06
CA TYR A 107 -7.00 -5.46 -3.75
C TYR A 107 -8.39 -6.12 -3.83
N TRP A 108 -9.20 -5.69 -4.80
CA TRP A 108 -10.57 -6.19 -4.99
C TRP A 108 -10.66 -7.51 -5.76
N GLN A 109 -9.66 -7.86 -6.56
CA GLN A 109 -9.58 -9.20 -7.16
C GLN A 109 -9.32 -10.27 -6.11
N ARG A 110 -8.55 -9.94 -5.07
CA ARG A 110 -8.17 -10.89 -4.00
C ARG A 110 -9.16 -10.95 -2.84
N ARG A 111 -10.15 -10.06 -2.79
CA ARG A 111 -11.05 -9.91 -1.64
C ARG A 111 -12.48 -9.69 -2.07
N LEU A 112 -13.41 -10.39 -1.42
CA LEU A 112 -14.82 -10.09 -1.53
C LEU A 112 -15.11 -8.68 -1.01
N LYS A 113 -15.96 -7.94 -1.72
CA LYS A 113 -16.42 -6.61 -1.28
C LYS A 113 -17.41 -6.73 -0.13
N THR A 114 -16.89 -6.69 1.09
CA THR A 114 -17.67 -6.60 2.34
C THR A 114 -17.47 -5.25 3.02
N PRO A 115 -18.38 -4.81 3.92
CA PRO A 115 -18.22 -3.55 4.67
C PRO A 115 -16.88 -3.44 5.43
N GLU A 116 -16.34 -4.56 5.91
CA GLU A 116 -15.05 -4.62 6.60
C GLU A 116 -13.86 -4.42 5.66
N SER A 117 -13.89 -5.07 4.50
CA SER A 117 -12.88 -4.91 3.46
C SER A 117 -12.89 -3.48 2.89
N GLU A 118 -14.06 -2.88 2.72
CA GLU A 118 -14.24 -1.51 2.27
C GLU A 118 -13.75 -0.49 3.31
N THR A 119 -14.06 -0.73 4.58
CA THR A 119 -13.49 0.09 5.66
C THR A 119 -11.97 0.02 5.64
N THR A 120 -11.41 -1.18 5.48
CA THR A 120 -9.95 -1.39 5.41
C THR A 120 -9.34 -0.68 4.19
N TRP A 121 -9.91 -0.84 3.00
CA TRP A 121 -9.52 -0.14 1.78
C TRP A 121 -9.47 1.37 2.02
N ARG A 122 -10.59 1.93 2.48
CA ARG A 122 -10.73 3.36 2.70
C ARG A 122 -9.74 3.91 3.73
N THR A 123 -9.61 3.26 4.89
CA THR A 123 -8.85 3.83 6.01
C THR A 123 -7.36 3.57 5.95
N ASP A 124 -6.95 2.39 5.47
CA ASP A 124 -5.57 1.94 5.55
C ASP A 124 -4.82 2.13 4.22
N TYR A 125 -5.51 2.24 3.08
CA TYR A 125 -4.91 2.39 1.75
C TYR A 125 -5.32 3.69 1.06
N HIS A 126 -6.58 3.85 0.68
CA HIS A 126 -7.04 5.00 -0.11
C HIS A 126 -6.75 6.35 0.55
N ASN A 127 -6.96 6.46 1.87
CA ASN A 127 -6.61 7.67 2.62
C ASN A 127 -5.11 8.02 2.63
N VAL A 128 -4.24 7.03 2.42
CA VAL A 128 -2.80 7.22 2.25
C VAL A 128 -2.52 7.66 0.81
N PHE A 129 -3.01 6.91 -0.18
CA PHE A 129 -2.73 7.14 -1.59
C PHE A 129 -3.20 8.51 -2.10
N LYS A 130 -4.37 8.97 -1.64
CA LYS A 130 -4.89 10.30 -2.02
C LYS A 130 -4.04 11.50 -1.56
N ARG A 131 -3.01 11.27 -0.74
CA ARG A 131 -2.07 12.29 -0.27
C ARG A 131 -0.77 12.31 -1.08
N LEU A 132 -0.61 11.40 -2.03
CA LEU A 132 0.52 11.41 -2.95
C LEU A 132 0.25 12.39 -4.11
N PRO A 133 1.31 12.94 -4.74
CA PRO A 133 1.16 13.73 -5.97
C PRO A 133 0.81 12.80 -7.14
N LEU A 134 -0.50 12.63 -7.40
CA LEU A 134 -1.02 11.61 -8.33
C LEU A 134 -0.53 11.75 -9.77
N ASP A 135 -0.09 12.95 -10.17
CA ASP A 135 0.36 13.28 -11.53
C ASP A 135 1.88 13.19 -11.71
N GLU A 136 2.60 12.73 -10.69
CA GLU A 136 4.04 12.50 -10.76
C GLU A 136 4.38 11.01 -10.99
N PRO A 137 5.56 10.70 -11.56
CA PRO A 137 6.07 9.34 -11.61
C PRO A 137 6.25 8.74 -10.22
N LEU A 138 5.89 7.46 -10.07
CA LEU A 138 6.14 6.74 -8.82
C LEU A 138 7.65 6.49 -8.64
N THR A 139 8.25 7.13 -7.64
CA THR A 139 9.65 6.92 -7.26
C THR A 139 9.76 6.64 -5.76
N LEU A 140 10.88 6.03 -5.33
CA LEU A 140 11.12 5.82 -3.90
C LEU A 140 11.18 7.15 -3.13
N GLY A 141 11.77 8.21 -3.72
CA GLY A 141 11.86 9.54 -3.10
C GLY A 141 10.49 10.12 -2.75
N VAL A 142 9.54 10.12 -3.70
CA VAL A 142 8.17 10.62 -3.45
C VAL A 142 7.48 9.84 -2.32
N LEU A 143 7.75 8.53 -2.20
CA LEU A 143 7.20 7.71 -1.13
C LEU A 143 7.86 8.01 0.22
N GLU A 144 9.17 8.25 0.26
CA GLU A 144 9.89 8.65 1.46
C GLU A 144 9.43 10.00 1.98
N ASP A 145 9.25 10.97 1.09
CA ASP A 145 8.73 12.31 1.41
C ASP A 145 7.33 12.22 2.03
N ALA A 146 6.46 11.40 1.44
CA ALA A 146 5.10 11.19 1.96
C ALA A 146 5.10 10.50 3.35
N ILE A 147 6.07 9.65 3.65
CA ILE A 147 6.20 9.00 4.96
C ILE A 147 6.74 9.99 6.00
N THR A 148 7.78 10.74 5.66
CA THR A 148 8.47 11.67 6.57
C THR A 148 7.64 12.91 6.89
N ALA A 149 6.70 13.28 6.01
CA ALA A 149 5.71 14.33 6.28
C ALA A 149 4.74 13.99 7.43
N ILE A 150 4.63 12.71 7.83
CA ILE A 150 3.80 12.29 8.96
C ILE A 150 4.63 12.26 10.24
N PRO A 151 4.12 12.80 11.37
CA PRO A 151 4.85 12.73 12.63
C PRO A 151 5.27 11.29 12.99
N PRO A 152 6.54 11.10 13.42
CA PRO A 152 7.05 9.79 13.77
C PRO A 152 6.28 9.20 14.97
N ASP A 153 6.41 7.90 15.18
CA ASP A 153 5.77 7.17 16.28
C ASP A 153 4.23 7.26 16.33
N THR A 154 3.57 7.54 15.19
CA THR A 154 2.11 7.58 15.10
C THR A 154 1.51 6.35 14.44
N ARG A 155 0.26 6.03 14.79
CA ARG A 155 -0.54 5.02 14.08
C ARG A 155 -0.69 5.36 12.59
N GLN A 156 -0.76 6.64 12.27
CA GLN A 156 -0.84 7.13 10.89
C GLN A 156 0.46 6.87 10.14
N GLY A 157 1.63 7.20 10.71
CA GLY A 157 2.93 6.93 10.09
C GLY A 157 3.13 5.44 9.83
N ARG A 158 2.72 4.58 10.76
CA ARG A 158 2.74 3.12 10.55
C ARG A 158 1.87 2.66 9.38
N ARG A 159 0.69 3.27 9.20
CA ARG A 159 -0.19 2.98 8.04
C ARG A 159 0.46 3.40 6.73
N PHE A 160 1.04 4.59 6.69
CA PHE A 160 1.77 5.10 5.52
C PHE A 160 2.89 4.15 5.12
N CYS A 161 3.75 3.78 6.08
CA CYS A 161 4.84 2.83 5.82
C CYS A 161 4.33 1.52 5.21
N ILE A 162 3.23 0.95 5.72
CA ILE A 162 2.67 -0.31 5.22
C ILE A 162 2.10 -0.13 3.80
N ALA A 163 1.23 0.86 3.59
CA ALA A 163 0.56 1.07 2.32
C ALA A 163 1.55 1.42 1.21
N LEU A 164 2.49 2.33 1.48
CA LEU A 164 3.49 2.78 0.50
C LEU A 164 4.56 1.72 0.23
N SER A 165 4.92 0.89 1.21
CA SER A 165 5.78 -0.29 0.94
C SER A 165 5.10 -1.28 0.00
N LEU A 166 3.78 -1.49 0.14
CA LEU A 166 3.05 -2.40 -0.73
C LEU A 166 2.90 -1.82 -2.14
N LEU A 167 2.65 -0.52 -2.27
CA LEU A 167 2.58 0.17 -3.56
C LEU A 167 3.94 0.12 -4.29
N ALA A 168 5.04 0.39 -3.59
CA ALA A 168 6.40 0.29 -4.13
C ALA A 168 6.70 -1.13 -4.65
N LYS A 169 6.40 -2.16 -3.86
CA LYS A 169 6.59 -3.57 -4.27
C LYS A 169 5.76 -3.95 -5.48
N LEU A 170 4.51 -3.48 -5.56
CA LEU A 170 3.65 -3.68 -6.72
C LEU A 170 4.26 -3.07 -7.98
N ALA A 171 4.93 -1.92 -7.83
CA ALA A 171 5.65 -1.25 -8.91
C ALA A 171 7.05 -1.82 -9.23
N GLY A 172 7.44 -2.94 -8.59
CA GLY A 172 8.76 -3.54 -8.77
C GLY A 172 9.91 -2.74 -8.16
N LEU A 173 9.62 -1.77 -7.28
CA LEU A 173 10.62 -1.05 -6.50
C LEU A 173 10.98 -1.85 -5.24
N ASP A 174 12.18 -1.64 -4.70
CA ASP A 174 12.64 -2.23 -3.44
C ASP A 174 12.59 -1.22 -2.29
N PRO A 175 11.48 -1.14 -1.54
CA PRO A 175 11.32 -0.14 -0.48
C PRO A 175 12.05 -0.55 0.81
N ASN A 176 12.98 0.29 1.28
CA ASN A 176 13.59 0.15 2.61
C ASN A 176 13.07 1.19 3.62
N PHE A 177 11.76 1.20 3.88
CA PHE A 177 11.14 2.15 4.81
C PHE A 177 11.16 1.71 6.28
N LYS A 178 11.87 0.63 6.63
CA LYS A 178 11.89 0.08 7.99
C LYS A 178 12.37 1.10 9.03
N GLY A 179 13.34 1.95 8.68
CA GLY A 179 13.85 3.01 9.55
C GLY A 179 12.88 4.17 9.76
N LEU A 180 11.95 4.40 8.83
CA LEU A 180 10.98 5.50 8.88
C LEU A 180 9.74 5.18 9.71
N LYS A 181 9.55 3.91 10.07
CA LYS A 181 8.36 3.39 10.76
C LYS A 181 8.20 3.88 12.21
N GLY A 182 9.25 4.47 12.78
CA GLY A 182 9.30 4.85 14.19
C GLY A 182 9.22 3.66 15.16
N LYS A 183 9.32 3.94 16.46
CA LYS A 183 9.18 3.00 17.58
C LYS A 183 7.74 2.85 18.06
N TYR A 184 6.72 3.14 17.23
CA TYR A 184 5.32 2.98 17.63
C TYR A 184 4.98 1.53 17.97
N SER A 185 4.93 1.24 19.28
CA SER A 185 4.49 -0.03 19.84
C SER A 185 3.14 0.13 20.51
N ILE A 186 2.36 -0.95 20.53
CA ILE A 186 1.07 -1.01 21.24
C ILE A 186 1.27 -0.68 22.74
N ASN A 187 2.47 -0.90 23.27
CA ASN A 187 2.83 -0.74 24.68
C ASN A 187 3.03 0.72 25.12
N LYS A 188 3.13 1.68 24.20
CA LYS A 188 3.09 3.13 24.54
C LYS A 188 1.65 3.67 24.66
N ALA A 189 0.63 2.83 24.43
CA ALA A 189 -0.74 3.25 24.70
C ALA A 189 -0.86 3.53 26.21
N VAL A 190 -1.15 4.79 26.57
CA VAL A 190 -1.44 5.28 27.93
C VAL A 190 -2.02 4.16 28.79
N GLN A 191 -1.38 3.85 29.92
CA GLN A 191 -1.98 3.00 30.95
C GLN A 191 -3.30 3.65 31.34
N ARG A 192 -4.41 3.10 30.81
CA ARG A 192 -5.75 3.58 31.13
C ARG A 192 -6.17 2.91 32.43
N THR A 193 -6.63 3.69 33.39
CA THR A 193 -7.25 3.18 34.61
C THR A 193 -8.44 2.31 34.22
N LEU A 194 -8.48 1.07 34.71
CA LEU A 194 -9.60 0.16 34.49
C LEU A 194 -10.62 0.34 35.63
N PRO A 195 -11.94 0.24 35.37
CA PRO A 195 -12.95 0.31 36.41
C PRO A 195 -12.91 -0.93 37.32
N THR A 196 -13.21 -0.74 38.60
CA THR A 196 -13.41 -1.82 39.58
C THR A 196 -14.76 -2.52 39.35
N ASP A 197 -14.93 -3.71 39.94
CA ASP A 197 -16.23 -4.43 39.92
C ASP A 197 -17.36 -3.57 40.50
N GLU A 198 -17.11 -2.94 41.65
CA GLU A 198 -18.06 -2.03 42.30
C GLU A 198 -18.47 -0.85 41.40
N MET A 199 -17.52 -0.28 40.64
CA MET A 199 -17.83 0.78 39.68
C MET A 199 -18.71 0.27 38.53
N ILE A 200 -18.47 -0.96 38.07
CA ILE A 200 -19.26 -1.59 37.00
C ILE A 200 -20.69 -1.86 37.50
N GLU A 201 -20.84 -2.46 38.68
CA GLU A 201 -22.15 -2.72 39.29
C GLU A 201 -22.92 -1.42 39.55
N THR A 202 -22.26 -0.42 40.14
CA THR A 202 -22.85 0.91 40.37
C THR A 202 -23.32 1.54 39.05
N THR A 203 -22.54 1.37 37.98
CA THR A 203 -22.91 1.88 36.65
C THR A 203 -24.11 1.13 36.10
N PHE A 204 -24.12 -0.21 36.17
CA PHE A 204 -25.24 -1.04 35.71
C PHE A 204 -26.54 -0.63 36.41
N ASN A 205 -26.52 -0.48 37.73
CA ASN A 205 -27.69 -0.13 38.53
C ASN A 205 -28.21 1.30 38.26
N ARG A 206 -27.37 2.21 37.79
CA ARG A 206 -27.77 3.59 37.42
C ARG A 206 -28.39 3.70 36.03
N LEU A 207 -28.15 2.73 35.14
CA LEU A 207 -28.72 2.77 33.81
C LEU A 207 -30.23 2.46 33.87
N PRO A 208 -31.08 3.27 33.22
CA PRO A 208 -32.49 2.94 33.02
C PRO A 208 -32.68 1.50 32.52
N PRO A 209 -33.59 0.72 33.13
CA PRO A 209 -33.94 -0.60 32.66
C PRO A 209 -34.33 -0.60 31.19
N GLY A 210 -33.86 -1.61 30.46
CA GLY A 210 -34.06 -1.69 29.02
C GLY A 210 -32.81 -2.13 28.26
N HIS A 211 -32.85 -1.91 26.96
CA HIS A 211 -31.82 -2.35 26.02
C HIS A 211 -30.39 -1.90 26.38
N TRP A 212 -30.22 -0.68 26.91
CA TRP A 212 -28.90 -0.13 27.20
C TRP A 212 -28.30 -0.65 28.50
N GLN A 213 -29.12 -0.88 29.53
CA GLN A 213 -28.68 -1.56 30.75
C GLN A 213 -28.29 -3.01 30.45
N TRP A 214 -29.14 -3.73 29.70
CA TRP A 214 -28.82 -5.09 29.24
C TRP A 214 -27.54 -5.14 28.40
N THR A 215 -27.38 -4.20 27.46
CA THR A 215 -26.18 -4.10 26.62
C THR A 215 -24.92 -3.89 27.46
N PHE A 216 -24.98 -2.98 28.45
CA PHE A 216 -23.87 -2.77 29.38
C PHE A 216 -23.54 -4.06 30.15
N GLY A 217 -24.56 -4.73 30.69
CA GLY A 217 -24.40 -5.98 31.44
C GLY A 217 -23.77 -7.09 30.59
N MET A 218 -24.25 -7.30 29.38
CA MET A 218 -23.67 -8.26 28.43
C MET A 218 -22.20 -7.94 28.12
N MET A 219 -21.86 -6.67 27.91
CA MET A 219 -20.48 -6.26 27.65
C MET A 219 -19.57 -6.45 28.87
N ALA A 220 -20.05 -6.15 30.06
CA ALA A 220 -19.31 -6.30 31.31
C ALA A 220 -19.11 -7.77 31.70
N ALA A 221 -20.17 -8.58 31.69
CA ALA A 221 -20.13 -9.97 32.11
C ALA A 221 -19.43 -10.87 31.07
N TYR A 222 -19.63 -10.68 29.77
CA TYR A 222 -19.07 -11.56 28.72
C TYR A 222 -17.81 -10.98 28.05
N GLY A 223 -17.49 -9.71 28.31
CA GLY A 223 -16.37 -9.01 27.68
C GLY A 223 -16.52 -8.96 26.14
N LEU A 224 -17.72 -8.62 25.69
CA LEU A 224 -18.07 -8.46 24.27
C LEU A 224 -17.58 -7.12 23.75
N ARG A 225 -17.19 -7.06 22.47
CA ARG A 225 -16.99 -5.76 21.80
C ARG A 225 -18.35 -5.11 21.60
N ASN A 226 -18.39 -3.79 21.66
CA ASN A 226 -19.61 -2.99 21.50
C ASN A 226 -20.54 -3.43 20.35
N HIS A 227 -19.99 -3.69 19.15
CA HIS A 227 -20.79 -4.12 18.00
C HIS A 227 -21.16 -5.60 17.99
N GLU A 228 -20.54 -6.44 18.81
CA GLU A 228 -20.84 -7.88 18.86
C GLU A 228 -22.20 -8.17 19.47
N ILE A 229 -22.76 -7.23 20.25
CA ILE A 229 -24.08 -7.31 20.89
C ILE A 229 -25.22 -7.57 19.89
N PHE A 230 -25.07 -7.11 18.64
CA PHE A 230 -26.05 -7.29 17.57
C PHE A 230 -25.94 -8.65 16.86
N PHE A 231 -24.93 -9.46 17.21
CA PHE A 231 -24.59 -10.69 16.51
C PHE A 231 -24.39 -11.83 17.51
N LEU A 232 -25.32 -11.94 18.45
CA LEU A 232 -25.33 -12.95 19.50
C LEU A 232 -26.39 -14.01 19.22
N ASP A 233 -26.03 -15.26 19.47
CA ASP A 233 -26.93 -16.40 19.50
C ASP A 233 -26.87 -17.04 20.89
N PHE A 234 -28.04 -17.24 21.49
CA PHE A 234 -28.27 -17.66 22.87
C PHE A 234 -28.69 -19.14 22.97
N SER A 235 -28.56 -19.91 21.89
CA SER A 235 -28.95 -21.33 21.84
C SER A 235 -28.29 -22.22 22.91
N GLU A 236 -27.13 -21.83 23.44
CA GLU A 236 -26.35 -22.58 24.44
C GLU A 236 -26.12 -21.80 25.75
N PHE A 237 -27.08 -20.97 26.16
CA PHE A 237 -26.97 -20.19 27.40
C PHE A 237 -26.60 -21.09 28.61
N PRO A 238 -25.64 -20.70 29.48
CA PRO A 238 -25.00 -19.37 29.61
C PRO A 238 -23.86 -19.10 28.62
N GLY A 239 -23.54 -20.01 27.70
CA GLY A 239 -22.67 -19.72 26.57
C GLY A 239 -23.40 -18.89 25.50
N VAL A 240 -22.74 -17.87 24.97
CA VAL A 240 -23.29 -17.04 23.89
C VAL A 240 -22.37 -17.08 22.67
N TYR A 241 -22.93 -17.44 21.52
CA TYR A 241 -22.22 -17.45 20.26
C TYR A 241 -22.13 -16.06 19.65
N VAL A 242 -20.92 -15.62 19.33
CA VAL A 242 -20.70 -14.43 18.50
C VAL A 242 -20.62 -14.87 17.05
N VAL A 243 -21.75 -14.77 16.34
CA VAL A 243 -21.94 -15.27 14.97
C VAL A 243 -21.35 -14.34 13.90
N ARG A 244 -21.04 -13.08 14.23
CA ARG A 244 -20.38 -12.14 13.31
C ARG A 244 -19.44 -11.20 14.06
N GLY A 245 -18.19 -11.07 13.58
CA GLY A 245 -17.19 -10.19 14.17
C GLY A 245 -15.83 -10.26 13.47
N LYS A 246 -14.88 -9.42 13.92
CA LYS A 246 -13.51 -9.37 13.37
C LYS A 246 -12.71 -10.67 13.55
N THR A 247 -13.08 -11.47 14.55
CA THR A 247 -12.56 -12.81 14.84
C THR A 247 -13.65 -13.81 14.50
N LYS A 248 -13.28 -14.95 13.90
CA LYS A 248 -14.17 -16.08 13.53
C LYS A 248 -15.17 -16.42 14.65
N ASN A 249 -16.28 -17.06 14.27
CA ASN A 249 -17.33 -17.52 15.18
C ASN A 249 -16.73 -18.17 16.42
N ARG A 250 -17.24 -17.76 17.59
CA ARG A 250 -16.74 -18.24 18.88
C ARG A 250 -17.86 -18.25 19.89
N ILE A 251 -17.83 -19.22 20.80
CA ILE A 251 -18.63 -19.19 22.02
C ILE A 251 -17.90 -18.35 23.08
N VAL A 252 -18.65 -17.57 23.84
CA VAL A 252 -18.16 -16.75 24.94
C VAL A 252 -18.98 -17.07 26.17
N TYR A 253 -18.29 -17.43 27.25
CA TYR A 253 -18.88 -17.63 28.57
C TYR A 253 -18.78 -16.34 29.41
N PRO A 254 -19.68 -16.14 30.38
CA PRO A 254 -19.56 -15.02 31.30
C PRO A 254 -18.30 -15.17 32.14
N LEU A 255 -17.51 -14.10 32.22
CA LEU A 255 -16.38 -13.98 33.15
C LEU A 255 -16.88 -13.88 34.59
N TYR A 256 -18.09 -13.35 34.77
CA TYR A 256 -18.78 -13.16 36.04
C TYR A 256 -20.18 -13.81 35.94
N PRO A 257 -20.29 -15.13 36.18
CA PRO A 257 -21.58 -15.84 36.13
C PRO A 257 -22.64 -15.22 37.04
N GLU A 258 -22.24 -14.71 38.21
CA GLU A 258 -23.10 -14.02 39.16
C GLU A 258 -23.77 -12.77 38.56
N TRP A 259 -23.07 -12.05 37.68
CA TRP A 259 -23.66 -10.92 36.95
C TRP A 259 -24.60 -11.38 35.85
N ALA A 260 -24.29 -12.50 35.18
CA ALA A 260 -25.19 -13.04 34.16
C ALA A 260 -26.54 -13.44 34.75
N GLU A 261 -26.54 -14.04 35.94
CA GLU A 261 -27.75 -14.45 36.66
C GLU A 261 -28.47 -13.26 37.31
N SER A 262 -27.78 -12.48 38.15
CA SER A 262 -28.41 -11.39 38.91
C SER A 262 -28.96 -10.26 38.03
N TRP A 263 -28.35 -10.03 36.87
CA TRP A 263 -28.83 -9.03 35.90
C TRP A 263 -29.80 -9.60 34.87
N CYS A 264 -30.19 -10.87 35.00
CA CYS A 264 -31.11 -11.56 34.08
C CYS A 264 -30.70 -11.40 32.61
N LEU A 265 -29.42 -11.66 32.30
CA LEU A 265 -28.86 -11.42 30.96
C LEU A 265 -29.40 -12.40 29.91
N ASP A 266 -30.02 -13.49 30.34
CA ASP A 266 -30.82 -14.42 29.52
C ASP A 266 -32.05 -13.74 28.90
N LYS A 267 -32.59 -12.67 29.52
CA LYS A 267 -33.70 -11.88 28.98
C LYS A 267 -33.19 -10.93 27.90
N VAL A 268 -33.07 -11.45 26.68
CA VAL A 268 -32.50 -10.74 25.53
C VAL A 268 -33.20 -9.41 25.25
N GLN A 269 -32.44 -8.31 25.30
CA GLN A 269 -32.91 -6.95 24.99
C GLN A 269 -31.97 -6.22 24.03
N ILE A 270 -31.74 -6.80 22.86
CA ILE A 270 -30.89 -6.18 21.83
C ILE A 270 -31.43 -4.78 21.48
N PRO A 271 -30.58 -3.73 21.44
CA PRO A 271 -31.02 -2.38 21.07
C PRO A 271 -31.67 -2.35 19.69
N PRO A 272 -32.81 -1.66 19.51
CA PRO A 272 -33.52 -1.57 18.24
C PRO A 272 -32.85 -0.55 17.31
N CYS A 273 -31.58 -0.76 16.97
CA CYS A 273 -30.85 0.11 16.05
C CYS A 273 -30.05 -0.72 15.03
N THR A 274 -29.89 -0.16 13.84
CA THR A 274 -29.09 -0.75 12.76
C THR A 274 -27.91 0.17 12.45
N GLY A 275 -26.91 -0.37 11.75
CA GLY A 275 -25.73 0.39 11.37
C GLY A 275 -25.11 -0.15 10.08
N ARG A 276 -24.40 0.71 9.36
CA ARG A 276 -23.81 0.37 8.04
C ARG A 276 -22.60 -0.54 8.15
N ASN A 277 -21.90 -0.50 9.28
CA ASN A 277 -20.72 -1.30 9.58
C ASN A 277 -20.53 -1.41 11.10
N ASN A 278 -19.57 -2.23 11.52
CA ASN A 278 -19.27 -2.47 12.93
C ASN A 278 -18.84 -1.20 13.70
N ALA A 279 -18.25 -0.20 13.03
CA ALA A 279 -17.88 1.06 13.69
C ALA A 279 -19.11 1.94 13.98
N ASP A 280 -20.05 2.01 13.03
CA ASP A 280 -21.34 2.70 13.20
C ASP A 280 -22.17 2.05 14.32
N LEU A 281 -22.34 0.72 14.27
CA LEU A 281 -23.00 -0.03 15.35
C LEU A 281 -22.32 0.19 16.71
N GLY A 282 -20.99 0.12 16.73
CA GLY A 282 -20.22 0.36 17.94
C GLY A 282 -20.40 1.76 18.53
N ASN A 283 -20.46 2.80 17.68
CA ASN A 283 -20.70 4.18 18.11
C ASN A 283 -22.12 4.38 18.66
N ARG A 284 -23.11 3.73 18.06
CA ARG A 284 -24.51 3.75 18.54
C ARG A 284 -24.69 3.12 19.91
N VAL A 285 -23.81 2.19 20.29
CA VAL A 285 -23.77 1.62 21.65
C VAL A 285 -23.05 2.55 22.62
N ILE A 286 -21.94 3.17 22.19
CA ILE A 286 -21.14 4.04 23.06
C ILE A 286 -21.91 5.32 23.43
N GLN A 287 -22.52 6.01 22.46
CA GLN A 287 -23.12 7.33 22.70
C GLN A 287 -24.17 7.34 23.83
N PRO A 288 -25.16 6.43 23.88
CA PRO A 288 -26.17 6.44 24.93
C PRO A 288 -25.63 6.07 26.32
N ILE A 289 -24.51 5.34 26.39
CA ILE A 289 -23.90 4.88 27.63
C ILE A 289 -22.89 5.92 28.16
N ASP A 290 -22.00 6.44 27.31
CA ASP A 290 -20.97 7.43 27.68
C ASP A 290 -21.57 8.85 27.88
N ASN A 291 -22.67 9.22 27.20
CA ASN A 291 -23.34 10.51 27.42
C ASN A 291 -24.07 10.59 28.78
N ARG A 292 -24.15 9.48 29.53
CA ARG A 292 -24.70 9.47 30.89
C ARG A 292 -23.53 9.72 31.85
N SER A 293 -23.42 10.96 32.30
CA SER A 293 -22.36 11.45 33.20
C SER A 293 -22.14 10.46 34.35
N HIS A 294 -20.87 10.11 34.64
CA HIS A 294 -20.40 9.19 35.69
C HIS A 294 -20.24 7.70 35.32
N CYS A 295 -20.41 7.28 34.06
CA CYS A 295 -20.04 5.93 33.63
C CYS A 295 -18.54 5.86 33.28
N PRO A 296 -17.79 4.80 33.65
CA PRO A 296 -16.46 4.55 33.08
C PRO A 296 -16.61 4.41 31.57
N SER A 297 -15.62 4.85 30.79
CA SER A 297 -15.71 4.73 29.34
C SER A 297 -15.88 3.26 28.98
N MET A 298 -16.87 2.95 28.13
CA MET A 298 -17.12 1.57 27.72
C MET A 298 -15.90 0.89 27.08
N ALA A 299 -14.98 1.68 26.51
CA ALA A 299 -13.70 1.19 26.01
C ALA A 299 -12.77 0.63 27.12
N GLN A 300 -12.94 1.05 28.37
CA GLN A 300 -12.20 0.56 29.54
C GLN A 300 -12.80 -0.74 30.07
N VAL A 301 -14.13 -0.83 30.18
CA VAL A 301 -14.86 -2.04 30.65
C VAL A 301 -14.53 -3.25 29.76
N ILE A 302 -14.61 -3.08 28.43
CA ILE A 302 -14.33 -4.16 27.45
C ILE A 302 -12.87 -4.67 27.53
N ARG A 303 -11.92 -3.82 27.97
CA ARG A 303 -10.48 -4.10 27.87
C ARG A 303 -9.91 -4.83 29.09
N ARG A 304 -10.70 -4.97 30.17
CA ARG A 304 -10.33 -5.74 31.38
C ARG A 304 -10.11 -7.23 31.11
N LYS A 305 -10.76 -7.80 30.08
CA LYS A 305 -10.64 -9.21 29.62
C LYS A 305 -9.22 -9.70 29.29
N ARG A 306 -8.22 -8.82 29.24
CA ARG A 306 -6.82 -9.22 28.96
C ARG A 306 -5.95 -9.40 30.20
N ASN A 307 -6.45 -9.01 31.37
CA ASN A 307 -5.70 -9.02 32.63
C ASN A 307 -6.33 -9.91 33.71
N VAL A 308 -7.46 -10.57 33.40
CA VAL A 308 -8.05 -11.69 34.14
C VAL A 308 -7.86 -12.92 33.27
#